data_AF-A0A936NGH3-F1
#
_entry.id   AF-A0A936NGH3-F1
#
_cell.length_a   1.000
_cell.length_b   1.000
_cell.length_c   1.000
_cell.angle_alpha   90.00
_cell.angle_beta   90.00
_cell.angle_gamma   90.00
#
_symmetry.space_group_name_H-M   'P 1'
#
loop_
_entity.id
_entity.type
_entity.pdbx_description
1 polymer ?
#
loop_
_entity_poly.entity_id
_entity_poly.type
_entity_poly.pdbx_seq_one_letter_code
_entity_poly.pdbx_strand_id
1 'polypeptide(L)'
;MDDSGIKRFLKMIDCLGLVSKGRFWFKNGLLTLSLVGVLSGFAVGAHAAEADHSGEPGRVLHQPSESGHPIPGLLFRVFVDRGAEGAAGGVLGEAEANEALQTVRNTFSYLNRQRQHHPRFDEAVSKDMLERVIVQPVVRNHEGKIFLFLVVRTVDAGRVRLLISASVMKENGYLGQVDRFAPILAREFQWVVSKAETGYKSKLVSVQRDLQHAEITADKDIRSLSGKERVRLLQQLFRTYLRTVDDFRSLEGQSYYEVGSTNVVAPSQPDSTTKLYDMRVREALQKIVREPIFLERTPRAVTSLLNGAIWNVTFVNIEQRDWATRTRVLPEEKAVTVGQPGTLIQPSAILINLHRISSSDDPFYAETRQLPMGALSPDQLALVIAKEIQHNIVEKSQTGHVAQDALSASQ
;
A
#
# COMPACT_ATOMS: atom_id res chain seq x y z
N MET A 1 35.60 48.53 -30.14
CA MET A 1 35.82 48.82 -28.70
C MET A 1 35.07 47.75 -27.92
N ASP A 2 35.37 46.47 -28.14
CA ASP A 2 36.59 45.68 -27.80
C ASP A 2 36.30 44.97 -26.46
N ASP A 3 36.07 43.66 -26.40
CA ASP A 3 36.92 42.53 -26.80
C ASP A 3 38.34 42.59 -26.23
N SER A 4 38.45 42.54 -24.89
CA SER A 4 39.72 42.21 -24.21
C SER A 4 39.53 41.68 -22.77
N GLY A 5 38.65 40.69 -22.58
CA GLY A 5 38.52 39.98 -21.30
C GLY A 5 39.17 38.58 -21.26
N ILE A 6 39.50 37.99 -22.42
CA ILE A 6 39.71 36.53 -22.56
C ILE A 6 41.17 36.10 -22.85
N LYS A 7 42.18 36.97 -22.79
CA LYS A 7 43.52 36.61 -23.34
C LYS A 7 44.78 36.74 -22.47
N ARG A 8 44.70 36.76 -21.13
CA ARG A 8 45.95 36.85 -20.31
C ARG A 8 46.06 36.03 -19.03
N PHE A 9 45.33 34.90 -18.89
CA PHE A 9 45.58 33.99 -17.76
C PHE A 9 45.87 32.52 -18.13
N LEU A 10 46.13 32.25 -19.40
CA LEU A 10 46.74 31.00 -19.87
C LEU A 10 48.11 31.32 -20.48
N LYS A 11 49.18 31.18 -19.70
CA LYS A 11 50.55 30.73 -20.08
C LYS A 11 51.59 31.17 -19.05
N MET A 12 51.64 30.42 -17.96
CA MET A 12 52.88 30.01 -17.32
C MET A 12 52.69 28.50 -17.12
N ILE A 13 52.96 27.71 -18.16
CA ILE A 13 54.24 27.00 -18.32
C ILE A 13 54.36 26.00 -17.17
N ASP A 14 53.89 24.77 -17.40
CA ASP A 14 54.70 23.68 -17.97
C ASP A 14 55.85 23.28 -17.04
N CYS A 15 55.67 22.16 -16.35
CA CYS A 15 56.69 21.12 -16.26
C CYS A 15 56.04 19.78 -15.95
N LEU A 16 56.16 18.88 -16.94
CA LEU A 16 56.13 17.41 -16.87
C LEU A 16 54.73 16.78 -16.67
N GLY A 17 54.17 15.98 -17.58
CA GLY A 17 54.70 15.36 -18.78
C GLY A 17 54.21 13.91 -18.89
N LEU A 18 53.47 13.62 -19.98
CA LEU A 18 53.31 12.33 -20.69
C LEU A 18 52.57 11.18 -19.97
N VAL A 19 51.37 10.79 -20.43
CA VAL A 19 51.07 9.89 -21.58
C VAL A 19 51.57 8.46 -21.37
N SER A 20 50.64 7.49 -21.27
CA SER A 20 50.73 6.22 -22.01
C SER A 20 49.50 5.31 -21.81
N LYS A 21 49.07 4.70 -22.92
CA LYS A 21 48.08 3.61 -23.07
C LYS A 21 48.75 2.27 -22.76
N GLY A 22 48.01 1.26 -22.28
CA GLY A 22 48.49 -0.14 -22.39
C GLY A 22 47.63 -1.22 -21.72
N ARG A 23 47.03 -2.10 -22.55
CA ARG A 23 46.64 -3.48 -22.22
C ARG A 23 47.90 -4.34 -22.02
N PHE A 24 47.93 -5.30 -21.06
CA PHE A 24 48.10 -6.75 -21.29
C PHE A 24 48.27 -7.57 -19.98
N TRP A 25 48.11 -8.89 -20.13
CA TRP A 25 47.97 -10.02 -19.19
C TRP A 25 49.16 -10.42 -18.26
N PHE A 26 48.86 -11.14 -17.15
CA PHE A 26 49.27 -12.52 -16.75
C PHE A 26 48.80 -12.80 -15.27
N LYS A 27 47.95 -13.79 -14.95
CA LYS A 27 48.15 -15.24 -14.64
C LYS A 27 48.76 -15.60 -13.26
N ASN A 28 48.01 -16.44 -12.52
CA ASN A 28 48.40 -17.54 -11.59
C ASN A 28 48.53 -17.33 -10.05
N GLY A 29 47.93 -18.29 -9.31
CA GLY A 29 48.36 -18.81 -7.98
C GLY A 29 47.37 -18.61 -6.83
N LEU A 30 46.37 -19.49 -6.60
CA LEU A 30 46.38 -20.70 -5.74
C LEU A 30 46.75 -20.43 -4.25
N LEU A 31 45.78 -20.22 -3.35
CA LEU A 31 45.14 -21.18 -2.40
C LEU A 31 46.03 -21.60 -1.20
N THR A 32 45.62 -21.23 0.02
CA THR A 32 45.68 -22.10 1.22
C THR A 32 44.79 -21.58 2.36
N LEU A 33 44.02 -22.51 2.94
CA LEU A 33 43.13 -22.39 4.10
C LEU A 33 43.87 -22.68 5.41
N SER A 34 43.38 -22.11 6.53
CA SER A 34 43.25 -22.65 7.92
C SER A 34 42.97 -21.45 8.85
N LEU A 35 41.75 -21.14 9.33
CA LEU A 35 40.78 -21.79 10.23
C LEU A 35 41.19 -21.88 11.72
N VAL A 36 40.30 -21.33 12.57
CA VAL A 36 40.10 -21.44 14.04
C VAL A 36 41.08 -20.64 14.92
N GLY A 37 40.67 -19.76 15.85
CA GLY A 37 39.37 -19.31 16.37
C GLY A 37 39.55 -18.83 17.82
N VAL A 38 38.86 -17.75 18.25
CA VAL A 38 38.35 -17.52 19.62
C VAL A 38 37.37 -16.33 19.58
N LEU A 39 36.19 -16.53 20.18
CA LEU A 39 35.12 -15.57 20.41
C LEU A 39 35.48 -14.48 21.42
N SER A 40 34.90 -13.29 21.26
CA SER A 40 34.01 -12.58 22.22
C SER A 40 34.27 -11.07 22.29
N GLY A 41 33.21 -10.26 22.14
CA GLY A 41 33.05 -9.05 22.95
C GLY A 41 33.09 -7.69 22.23
N PHE A 42 31.91 -7.22 21.82
CA PHE A 42 31.39 -5.84 21.82
C PHE A 42 32.36 -4.64 21.92
N ALA A 43 32.35 -3.80 20.89
CA ALA A 43 32.18 -2.34 21.01
C ALA A 43 31.88 -1.74 19.63
N VAL A 44 30.63 -1.37 19.36
CA VAL A 44 30.29 -0.46 18.26
C VAL A 44 30.39 0.96 18.81
N GLY A 45 31.45 1.66 18.40
CA GLY A 45 31.61 3.09 18.58
C GLY A 45 31.02 3.87 17.40
N ALA A 46 30.17 4.83 17.77
CA ALA A 46 29.66 6.00 17.06
C ALA A 46 30.18 6.35 15.64
N HIS A 47 29.22 6.57 14.73
CA HIS A 47 29.21 7.69 13.77
C HIS A 47 27.75 8.21 13.73
N ALA A 48 27.46 9.37 14.34
CA ALA A 48 27.34 10.68 13.67
C ALA A 48 26.37 10.60 12.46
N ALA A 49 25.07 10.75 12.69
CA ALA A 49 24.33 12.02 12.67
C ALA A 49 24.27 12.64 11.26
N GLU A 50 23.19 12.34 10.53
CA GLU A 50 22.73 13.13 9.41
C GLU A 50 21.20 13.32 9.55
N ALA A 51 20.87 14.48 10.12
CA ALA A 51 19.61 15.21 10.13
C ALA A 51 18.31 14.40 9.92
N ASP A 52 17.83 13.79 11.01
CA ASP A 52 16.41 13.53 11.18
C ASP A 52 15.71 14.89 11.37
N HIS A 53 14.73 15.20 10.54
CA HIS A 53 13.88 16.38 10.72
C HIS A 53 12.94 16.12 11.91
N SER A 54 13.49 16.24 13.11
CA SER A 54 12.76 16.52 14.34
C SER A 54 12.17 17.93 14.27
N GLY A 55 10.93 18.02 13.83
CA GLY A 55 10.04 19.12 14.18
C GLY A 55 9.41 18.84 15.54
N GLU A 56 9.48 19.83 16.42
CA GLU A 56 9.31 19.78 17.88
C GLU A 56 8.04 19.13 18.48
N PRO A 57 8.15 18.67 19.74
CA PRO A 57 7.06 18.08 20.52
C PRO A 57 6.13 19.17 21.09
N GLY A 58 5.02 19.44 20.41
CA GLY A 58 3.96 20.33 20.87
C GLY A 58 2.72 19.59 21.38
N ARG A 59 2.60 19.50 22.72
CA ARG A 59 1.40 19.27 23.56
C ARG A 59 0.04 19.45 22.84
N VAL A 60 -0.97 18.59 22.98
CA VAL A 60 -1.55 18.06 24.23
C VAL A 60 -2.08 16.62 23.99
N LEU A 61 -1.39 15.61 24.49
CA LEU A 61 -2.02 14.31 24.77
C LEU A 61 -2.71 14.45 26.11
N HIS A 62 -4.02 14.70 26.10
CA HIS A 62 -4.82 14.69 27.33
C HIS A 62 -4.57 13.35 28.04
N GLN A 63 -4.14 13.42 29.30
CA GLN A 63 -4.14 12.23 30.17
C GLN A 63 -5.60 11.84 30.38
N PRO A 64 -6.06 10.68 29.88
CA PRO A 64 -7.40 10.20 30.19
C PRO A 64 -7.51 10.01 31.71
N SER A 65 -8.69 10.34 32.26
CA SER A 65 -8.96 10.21 33.69
C SER A 65 -8.76 8.77 34.20
N GLU A 66 -8.56 8.67 35.51
CA GLU A 66 -8.08 7.54 36.31
C GLU A 66 -8.75 6.19 36.02
N SER A 67 -7.92 5.15 35.89
CA SER A 67 -8.26 3.73 35.68
C SER A 67 -9.20 3.43 34.49
N GLY A 68 -8.62 3.08 33.34
CA GLY A 68 -9.40 2.64 32.18
C GLY A 68 -10.40 1.52 32.52
N HIS A 69 -11.55 1.56 31.87
CA HIS A 69 -12.68 0.67 32.11
C HIS A 69 -12.41 -0.73 31.51
N PRO A 70 -12.42 -1.79 32.34
CA PRO A 70 -12.16 -3.15 31.87
C PRO A 70 -13.38 -3.72 31.11
N ILE A 71 -13.08 -4.66 30.21
CA ILE A 71 -14.06 -5.50 29.54
C ILE A 71 -13.71 -6.97 29.85
N PRO A 72 -14.65 -7.77 30.38
CA PRO A 72 -14.37 -9.18 30.69
C PRO A 72 -13.82 -9.96 29.48
N GLY A 73 -12.70 -10.66 29.69
CA GLY A 73 -12.05 -11.48 28.68
C GLY A 73 -11.19 -10.73 27.66
N LEU A 74 -10.95 -9.42 27.84
CA LEU A 74 -10.04 -8.62 27.02
C LEU A 74 -8.95 -7.99 27.90
N LEU A 75 -7.71 -7.95 27.40
CA LEU A 75 -6.56 -7.42 28.13
C LEU A 75 -6.49 -5.88 28.10
N PHE A 76 -6.98 -5.27 27.02
CA PHE A 76 -7.03 -3.82 26.88
C PHE A 76 -8.20 -3.20 27.65
N ARG A 77 -8.09 -1.90 27.91
CA ARG A 77 -9.12 -1.11 28.62
C ARG A 77 -9.64 0.02 27.73
N VAL A 78 -10.88 0.45 28.01
CA VAL A 78 -11.50 1.61 27.36
C VAL A 78 -11.32 2.83 28.24
N PHE A 79 -10.84 3.92 27.67
CA PHE A 79 -10.62 5.20 28.33
C PHE A 79 -11.56 6.23 27.73
N VAL A 80 -11.95 7.22 28.53
CA VAL A 80 -12.70 8.37 28.06
C VAL A 80 -11.83 9.60 28.23
N ASP A 81 -11.59 10.28 27.13
CA ASP A 81 -11.02 11.62 27.09
C ASP A 81 -12.17 12.61 26.93
N ARG A 82 -12.34 13.50 27.91
CA ARG A 82 -13.45 14.46 27.91
C ARG A 82 -13.15 15.73 27.10
N GLY A 83 -11.91 15.88 26.61
CA GLY A 83 -11.42 17.12 26.00
C GLY A 83 -11.23 18.24 27.03
N ALA A 84 -10.47 19.27 26.66
CA ALA A 84 -10.35 20.49 27.47
C ALA A 84 -11.29 21.60 26.95
N GLU A 85 -11.79 22.43 27.87
CA GLU A 85 -12.50 23.65 27.51
C GLU A 85 -11.63 24.53 26.58
N GLY A 86 -12.18 24.90 25.42
CA GLY A 86 -11.49 25.70 24.41
C GLY A 86 -10.72 24.93 23.33
N ALA A 87 -10.64 23.59 23.40
CA ALA A 87 -10.07 22.78 22.32
C ALA A 87 -11.03 22.68 21.12
N ALA A 88 -10.49 22.63 19.89
CA ALA A 88 -11.24 22.57 18.62
C ALA A 88 -12.11 21.30 18.40
N GLY A 89 -12.21 20.44 19.42
CA GLY A 89 -13.04 19.23 19.46
C GLY A 89 -14.26 19.33 20.38
N GLY A 90 -14.41 20.42 21.14
CA GLY A 90 -15.48 20.55 22.14
C GLY A 90 -15.26 19.67 23.38
N VAL A 91 -16.16 19.80 24.36
CA VAL A 91 -16.15 19.03 25.61
C VAL A 91 -17.24 17.97 25.54
N LEU A 92 -16.90 16.74 25.90
CA LEU A 92 -17.87 15.65 26.03
C LEU A 92 -18.69 15.85 27.32
N GLY A 93 -19.99 16.08 27.19
CA GLY A 93 -20.90 16.08 28.33
C GLY A 93 -20.91 14.73 29.05
N GLU A 94 -21.12 14.72 30.37
CA GLU A 94 -21.00 13.51 31.20
C GLU A 94 -21.95 12.38 30.77
N ALA A 95 -23.21 12.71 30.45
CA ALA A 95 -24.19 11.73 29.98
C ALA A 95 -23.77 11.10 28.65
N GLU A 96 -23.31 11.93 27.70
CA GLU A 96 -22.86 11.48 26.38
C GLU A 96 -21.58 10.65 26.46
N ALA A 97 -20.66 11.05 27.33
CA ALA A 97 -19.43 10.30 27.63
C ALA A 97 -19.73 8.92 28.19
N ASN A 98 -20.67 8.82 29.13
CA ASN A 98 -21.08 7.54 29.71
C ASN A 98 -21.81 6.66 28.68
N GLU A 99 -22.72 7.23 27.89
CA GLU A 99 -23.43 6.49 26.85
C GLU A 99 -22.50 5.95 25.77
N ALA A 100 -21.57 6.77 25.27
CA ALA A 100 -20.55 6.34 24.32
C ALA A 100 -19.65 5.26 24.90
N LEU A 101 -19.20 5.43 26.15
CA LEU A 101 -18.40 4.43 26.87
C LEU A 101 -19.14 3.09 26.99
N GLN A 102 -20.39 3.09 27.47
CA GLN A 102 -21.15 1.85 27.63
C GLN A 102 -21.42 1.19 26.28
N THR A 103 -21.72 1.97 25.24
CA THR A 103 -21.87 1.46 23.87
C THR A 103 -20.60 0.73 23.42
N VAL A 104 -19.43 1.37 23.54
CA VAL A 104 -18.15 0.79 23.15
C VAL A 104 -17.84 -0.49 23.96
N ARG A 105 -18.04 -0.47 25.28
CA ARG A 105 -17.81 -1.66 26.15
C ARG A 105 -18.74 -2.82 25.80
N ASN A 106 -20.02 -2.53 25.56
CA ASN A 106 -21.01 -3.54 25.21
C ASN A 106 -20.72 -4.12 23.83
N THR A 107 -20.30 -3.29 22.87
CA THR A 107 -19.89 -3.75 21.54
C THR A 107 -18.65 -4.64 21.60
N PHE A 108 -17.62 -4.28 22.35
CA PHE A 108 -16.46 -5.17 22.52
C PHE A 108 -16.82 -6.47 23.24
N SER A 109 -17.72 -6.42 24.22
CA SER A 109 -18.23 -7.63 24.89
C SER A 109 -19.01 -8.52 23.92
N TYR A 110 -19.77 -7.93 22.99
CA TYR A 110 -20.45 -8.64 21.91
C TYR A 110 -19.44 -9.31 20.96
N LEU A 111 -18.47 -8.54 20.45
CA LEU A 111 -17.43 -9.07 19.55
C LEU A 111 -16.60 -10.18 20.22
N ASN A 112 -16.29 -10.05 21.52
CA ASN A 112 -15.56 -11.07 22.28
C ASN A 112 -16.35 -12.38 22.44
N ARG A 113 -17.68 -12.34 22.48
CA ARG A 113 -18.52 -13.55 22.49
C ARG A 113 -18.63 -14.20 21.10
N GLN A 114 -18.42 -13.43 20.04
CA GLN A 114 -18.56 -13.88 18.65
C GLN A 114 -17.23 -13.92 17.88
N ARG A 115 -16.10 -14.10 18.58
CA ARG A 115 -14.74 -14.00 17.99
C ARG A 115 -14.54 -14.85 16.74
N GLN A 116 -15.08 -16.06 16.72
CA GLN A 116 -15.02 -16.98 15.58
C GLN A 116 -15.60 -16.39 14.28
N HIS A 117 -16.52 -15.43 14.37
CA HIS A 117 -17.12 -14.74 13.23
C HIS A 117 -16.38 -13.45 12.85
N HIS A 118 -15.38 -13.05 13.64
CA HIS A 118 -14.60 -11.83 13.45
C HIS A 118 -13.09 -12.13 13.50
N PRO A 119 -12.53 -12.81 12.47
CA PRO A 119 -11.16 -13.33 12.52
C PRO A 119 -10.09 -12.25 12.77
N ARG A 120 -10.28 -11.01 12.28
CA ARG A 120 -9.36 -9.90 12.54
C ARG A 120 -9.42 -9.37 13.96
N PHE A 121 -10.63 -9.34 14.53
CA PHE A 121 -10.81 -9.03 15.94
C PHE A 121 -10.14 -10.10 16.80
N ASP A 122 -10.38 -11.38 16.48
CA ASP A 122 -9.78 -12.50 17.19
C ASP A 122 -8.25 -12.48 17.12
N GLU A 123 -7.69 -12.27 15.93
CA GLU A 123 -6.25 -12.13 15.73
C GLU A 123 -5.64 -11.02 16.60
N ALA A 124 -6.23 -9.82 16.58
CA ALA A 124 -5.72 -8.70 17.33
C ALA A 124 -5.77 -8.91 18.85
N VAL A 125 -6.84 -9.55 19.34
CA VAL A 125 -6.97 -9.85 20.77
C VAL A 125 -6.04 -11.00 21.18
N SER A 126 -5.93 -12.04 20.36
CA SER A 126 -5.05 -13.20 20.63
C SER A 126 -3.57 -12.82 20.61
N LYS A 127 -3.19 -11.82 19.80
CA LYS A 127 -1.83 -11.29 19.71
C LYS A 127 -1.57 -10.05 20.59
N ASP A 128 -2.51 -9.66 21.45
CA ASP A 128 -2.43 -8.47 22.33
C ASP A 128 -2.03 -7.17 21.61
N MET A 129 -2.61 -6.94 20.43
CA MET A 129 -2.22 -5.83 19.54
C MET A 129 -2.79 -4.47 19.97
N LEU A 130 -3.85 -4.45 20.78
CA LEU A 130 -4.43 -3.20 21.30
C LEU A 130 -3.86 -2.88 22.67
N GLU A 131 -3.15 -1.76 22.79
CA GLU A 131 -2.75 -1.23 24.10
C GLU A 131 -3.99 -0.69 24.86
N ARG A 132 -4.81 0.10 24.16
CA ARG A 132 -6.00 0.75 24.73
C ARG A 132 -6.95 1.26 23.67
N VAL A 133 -8.21 1.42 24.07
CA VAL A 133 -9.23 2.12 23.30
C VAL A 133 -9.54 3.45 23.98
N ILE A 134 -9.64 4.55 23.23
CA ILE A 134 -9.92 5.88 23.77
C ILE A 134 -11.15 6.45 23.07
N VAL A 135 -12.20 6.75 23.83
CA VAL A 135 -13.36 7.50 23.38
C VAL A 135 -13.07 8.98 23.59
N GLN A 136 -13.15 9.76 22.53
CA GLN A 136 -12.90 11.21 22.54
C GLN A 136 -14.10 11.96 21.96
N PRO A 137 -14.26 13.28 22.20
CA PRO A 137 -15.37 14.03 21.64
C PRO A 137 -15.35 13.95 20.11
N VAL A 138 -14.21 14.30 19.53
CA VAL A 138 -13.95 14.26 18.09
C VAL A 138 -12.57 13.65 17.86
N VAL A 139 -12.47 12.72 16.91
CA VAL A 139 -11.20 12.14 16.48
C VAL A 139 -10.81 12.75 15.15
N ARG A 140 -9.61 13.35 15.08
CA ARG A 140 -9.07 13.99 13.88
C ARG A 140 -7.76 13.36 13.45
N ASN A 141 -7.49 13.34 12.14
CA ASN A 141 -6.13 13.09 11.64
C ASN A 141 -5.28 14.38 11.69
N HIS A 142 -4.01 14.28 11.28
CA HIS A 142 -3.07 15.40 11.21
C HIS A 142 -3.51 16.51 10.25
N GLU A 143 -4.39 16.21 9.29
CA GLU A 143 -4.97 17.15 8.33
C GLU A 143 -6.26 17.81 8.86
N GLY A 144 -6.69 17.47 10.08
CA GLY A 144 -7.90 18.00 10.72
C GLY A 144 -9.20 17.32 10.30
N LYS A 145 -9.17 16.30 9.44
CA LYS A 145 -10.34 15.52 9.00
C LYS A 145 -10.87 14.65 10.13
N ILE A 146 -12.20 14.62 10.28
CA ILE A 146 -12.91 13.91 11.35
C ILE A 146 -13.15 12.45 10.96
N PHE A 147 -12.95 11.53 11.91
CA PHE A 147 -13.17 10.10 11.73
C PHE A 147 -14.00 9.51 12.87
N LEU A 148 -14.80 8.49 12.56
CA LEU A 148 -15.44 7.66 13.59
C LEU A 148 -14.39 6.83 14.36
N PHE A 149 -13.41 6.27 13.63
CA PHE A 149 -12.34 5.44 14.16
C PHE A 149 -10.98 5.90 13.65
N LEU A 150 -9.96 5.85 14.52
CA LEU A 150 -8.57 6.05 14.09
C LEU A 150 -7.63 5.13 14.87
N VAL A 151 -6.91 4.27 14.16
CA VAL A 151 -5.87 3.42 14.75
C VAL A 151 -4.54 4.17 14.72
N VAL A 152 -3.86 4.28 15.87
CA VAL A 152 -2.59 5.02 16.02
C VAL A 152 -1.51 4.08 16.57
N ARG A 153 -0.30 4.16 16.03
CA ARG A 153 0.83 3.37 16.54
C ARG A 153 1.26 3.86 17.91
N THR A 154 1.70 2.91 18.74
CA THR A 154 2.33 3.23 20.02
C THR A 154 3.85 3.26 19.85
N VAL A 155 4.55 3.67 20.91
CA VAL A 155 6.01 3.55 21.00
C VAL A 155 6.41 2.06 21.06
N ASP A 156 5.54 1.22 21.60
CA ASP A 156 5.74 -0.23 21.65
C ASP A 156 5.46 -0.85 20.28
N ALA A 157 6.50 -1.42 19.66
CA ALA A 157 6.33 -2.23 18.45
C ALA A 157 5.32 -3.36 18.70
N GLY A 158 4.45 -3.65 17.73
CA GLY A 158 3.41 -4.67 17.92
C GLY A 158 2.10 -4.14 18.51
N ARG A 159 2.06 -2.90 19.03
CA ARG A 159 0.87 -2.37 19.69
C ARG A 159 0.35 -1.05 19.14
N VAL A 160 -0.97 -0.91 19.15
CA VAL A 160 -1.70 0.25 18.65
C VAL A 160 -2.76 0.73 19.64
N ARG A 161 -3.20 1.97 19.46
CA ARG A 161 -4.37 2.56 20.14
C ARG A 161 -5.49 2.70 19.14
N LEU A 162 -6.72 2.42 19.57
CA LEU A 162 -7.91 2.74 18.79
C LEU A 162 -8.60 3.96 19.40
N LEU A 163 -8.76 5.01 18.60
CA LEU A 163 -9.53 6.20 18.96
C LEU A 163 -10.93 6.09 18.38
N ILE A 164 -11.95 6.47 19.14
CA ILE A 164 -13.37 6.43 18.74
C ILE A 164 -14.00 7.80 19.02
N SER A 165 -14.65 8.39 18.02
CA SER A 165 -15.32 9.69 18.16
C SER A 165 -16.75 9.53 18.65
N ALA A 166 -17.05 10.09 19.82
CA ALA A 166 -18.40 10.11 20.38
C ALA A 166 -19.37 10.95 19.55
N SER A 167 -18.93 12.10 19.00
CA SER A 167 -19.78 12.96 18.16
C SER A 167 -20.24 12.22 16.90
N VAL A 168 -19.32 11.52 16.22
CA VAL A 168 -19.65 10.77 15.00
C VAL A 168 -20.47 9.51 15.33
N MET A 169 -20.30 8.93 16.52
CA MET A 169 -21.20 7.87 17.01
C MET A 169 -22.64 8.38 17.18
N LYS A 170 -22.81 9.58 17.73
CA LYS A 170 -24.11 10.21 17.94
C LYS A 170 -24.77 10.60 16.62
N GLU A 171 -24.05 11.29 15.75
CA GLU A 171 -24.52 11.74 14.43
C GLU A 171 -25.04 10.58 13.57
N ASN A 172 -24.37 9.43 13.63
CA ASN A 172 -24.77 8.24 12.87
C ASN A 172 -25.76 7.32 13.61
N GLY A 173 -26.20 7.70 14.81
CA GLY A 173 -27.16 6.95 15.61
C GLY A 173 -26.64 5.59 16.09
N TYR A 174 -25.36 5.51 16.47
CA TYR A 174 -24.72 4.29 17.00
C TYR A 174 -24.80 4.17 18.52
N LEU A 175 -25.05 5.26 19.25
CA LEU A 175 -25.19 5.23 20.71
C LEU A 175 -26.32 4.27 21.13
N GLY A 176 -26.00 3.36 22.05
CA GLY A 176 -26.91 2.31 22.53
C GLY A 176 -27.20 1.18 21.52
N GLN A 177 -26.74 1.28 20.27
CA GLN A 177 -27.10 0.38 19.17
C GLN A 177 -25.96 -0.63 18.88
N VAL A 178 -25.77 -1.60 19.78
CA VAL A 178 -24.67 -2.57 19.70
C VAL A 178 -24.66 -3.35 18.39
N ASP A 179 -25.82 -3.84 17.94
CA ASP A 179 -25.94 -4.67 16.72
C ASP A 179 -25.58 -3.91 15.44
N ARG A 180 -25.76 -2.58 15.44
CA ARG A 180 -25.37 -1.72 14.31
C ARG A 180 -23.91 -1.31 14.38
N PHE A 181 -23.38 -1.09 15.57
CA PHE A 181 -22.01 -0.61 15.75
C PHE A 181 -20.96 -1.73 15.64
N ALA A 182 -21.29 -2.94 16.12
CA ALA A 182 -20.41 -4.12 16.09
C ALA A 182 -19.80 -4.44 14.71
N PRO A 183 -20.57 -4.58 13.62
CA PRO A 183 -20.00 -4.93 12.32
C PRO A 183 -19.07 -3.85 11.77
N ILE A 184 -19.32 -2.58 12.10
CA ILE A 184 -18.49 -1.45 11.64
C ILE A 184 -17.18 -1.44 12.44
N LEU A 185 -17.25 -1.53 13.76
CA LEU A 185 -16.08 -1.62 14.62
C LEU A 185 -15.21 -2.85 14.28
N ALA A 186 -15.82 -4.01 13.98
CA ALA A 186 -15.09 -5.22 13.61
C ALA A 186 -14.26 -5.06 12.33
N ARG A 187 -14.72 -4.27 11.35
CA ARG A 187 -13.97 -3.99 10.10
C ARG A 187 -12.69 -3.23 10.38
N GLU A 188 -12.70 -2.34 11.37
CA GLU A 188 -11.52 -1.54 11.74
C GLU A 188 -10.36 -2.38 12.29
N PHE A 189 -10.63 -3.60 12.75
CA PHE A 189 -9.57 -4.49 13.23
C PHE A 189 -8.61 -4.94 12.13
N GLN A 190 -8.98 -4.80 10.85
CA GLN A 190 -8.04 -4.90 9.75
C GLN A 190 -6.90 -3.87 9.87
N TRP A 191 -7.20 -2.64 10.31
CA TRP A 191 -6.21 -1.59 10.53
C TRP A 191 -5.41 -1.81 11.81
N VAL A 192 -6.05 -2.36 12.86
CA VAL A 192 -5.36 -2.73 14.10
C VAL A 192 -4.26 -3.73 13.81
N VAL A 193 -4.58 -4.87 13.18
CA VAL A 193 -3.61 -5.90 12.79
C VAL A 193 -2.53 -5.28 11.91
N SER A 194 -2.93 -4.58 10.85
CA SER A 194 -1.99 -3.96 9.91
C SER A 194 -1.00 -2.97 10.53
N LYS A 195 -1.44 -2.16 11.50
CA LYS A 195 -0.58 -1.12 12.08
C LYS A 195 0.27 -1.68 13.22
N ALA A 196 -0.22 -2.72 13.88
CA ALA A 196 0.47 -3.48 14.92
C ALA A 196 1.59 -4.34 14.33
N GLU A 197 1.40 -4.91 13.14
CA GLU A 197 2.44 -5.68 12.50
C GLU A 197 3.69 -4.85 12.19
N THR A 198 4.78 -5.26 12.83
CA THR A 198 6.12 -4.65 12.77
C THR A 198 7.17 -5.60 12.19
N GLY A 199 6.72 -6.69 11.56
CA GLY A 199 7.58 -7.70 10.94
C GLY A 199 8.51 -7.11 9.88
N TYR A 200 9.53 -7.88 9.52
CA TYR A 200 10.53 -7.49 8.52
C TYR A 200 9.83 -7.13 7.20
N LYS A 201 9.80 -5.84 6.89
CA LYS A 201 9.20 -5.36 5.65
C LYS A 201 10.09 -5.76 4.49
N SER A 202 9.52 -6.47 3.53
CA SER A 202 10.19 -6.70 2.26
C SER A 202 10.58 -5.36 1.67
N LYS A 203 11.88 -5.17 1.43
CA LYS A 203 12.36 -3.96 0.77
C LYS A 203 11.77 -3.90 -0.63
N LEU A 204 11.16 -2.77 -0.97
CA LEU A 204 10.68 -2.51 -2.31
C LEU A 204 11.86 -2.69 -3.27
N VAL A 205 11.75 -3.63 -4.21
CA VAL A 205 12.74 -3.77 -5.27
C VAL A 205 12.44 -2.69 -6.30
N SER A 206 12.90 -1.46 -6.02
CA SER A 206 12.78 -0.35 -6.97
C SER A 206 13.74 -0.60 -8.13
N VAL A 207 13.26 -1.29 -9.17
CA VAL A 207 13.92 -1.22 -10.48
C VAL A 207 13.71 0.21 -11.01
N GLN A 208 14.65 0.78 -11.75
CA GLN A 208 14.51 2.11 -12.34
C GLN A 208 13.56 2.05 -13.56
N ARG A 209 12.64 3.01 -13.71
CA ARG A 209 11.78 3.15 -14.91
C ARG A 209 12.40 4.16 -15.86
N ASP A 210 12.23 3.94 -17.16
CA ASP A 210 12.63 4.88 -18.19
C ASP A 210 11.44 5.80 -18.54
N LEU A 211 11.22 6.78 -17.68
CA LEU A 211 10.08 7.69 -17.79
C LEU A 211 10.19 8.59 -19.03
N GLN A 212 11.41 8.95 -19.45
CA GLN A 212 11.64 9.83 -20.58
C GLN A 212 11.20 9.19 -21.91
N HIS A 213 11.43 7.89 -22.07
CA HIS A 213 11.08 7.13 -23.28
C HIS A 213 9.75 6.36 -23.14
N ALA A 214 8.93 6.68 -22.13
CA ALA A 214 7.60 6.11 -22.00
C ALA A 214 6.66 6.65 -23.09
N GLU A 215 6.27 5.80 -24.04
CA GLU A 215 5.32 6.13 -25.10
C GLU A 215 3.88 6.08 -24.59
N ILE A 216 3.46 7.17 -23.93
CA ILE A 216 2.06 7.39 -23.50
C ILE A 216 1.26 8.09 -24.61
N THR A 217 0.00 7.71 -24.77
CA THR A 217 -0.89 8.26 -25.81
C THR A 217 -2.09 8.96 -25.17
N ALA A 218 -2.56 10.07 -25.74
CA ALA A 218 -3.75 10.75 -25.23
C ALA A 218 -5.03 9.94 -25.50
N ASP A 219 -6.00 10.06 -24.59
CA ASP A 219 -7.27 9.31 -24.62
C ASP A 219 -8.02 9.41 -25.95
N LYS A 220 -8.02 10.60 -26.57
CA LYS A 220 -8.68 10.84 -27.86
C LYS A 220 -8.06 10.02 -28.99
N ASP A 221 -6.74 9.86 -28.98
CA ASP A 221 -5.99 9.19 -30.03
C ASP A 221 -6.10 7.67 -29.83
N ILE A 222 -6.05 7.20 -28.58
CA ILE A 222 -6.20 5.78 -28.22
C ILE A 222 -7.48 5.16 -28.80
N ARG A 223 -8.60 5.90 -28.79
CA ARG A 223 -9.90 5.39 -29.28
C ARG A 223 -9.92 5.14 -30.79
N SER A 224 -9.06 5.83 -31.53
CA SER A 224 -8.96 5.70 -32.99
C SER A 224 -8.05 4.56 -33.44
N LEU A 225 -7.23 4.03 -32.53
CA LEU A 225 -6.27 2.97 -32.82
C LEU A 225 -6.93 1.61 -32.96
N SER A 226 -6.41 0.81 -33.89
CA SER A 226 -6.76 -0.61 -34.01
C SER A 226 -6.28 -1.40 -32.78
N GLY A 227 -6.88 -2.58 -32.56
CA GLY A 227 -6.42 -3.51 -31.52
C GLY A 227 -4.94 -3.90 -31.63
N LYS A 228 -4.39 -3.97 -32.86
CA LYS A 228 -2.97 -4.28 -33.07
C LYS A 228 -2.06 -3.13 -32.67
N GLU A 229 -2.43 -1.90 -32.98
CA GLU A 229 -1.67 -0.71 -32.59
C GLU A 229 -1.67 -0.51 -31.08
N ARG A 230 -2.84 -0.70 -30.44
CA ARG A 230 -2.97 -0.67 -28.98
C ARG A 230 -2.09 -1.71 -28.28
N VAL A 231 -1.98 -2.93 -28.83
CA VAL A 231 -1.06 -3.95 -28.31
C VAL A 231 0.41 -3.55 -28.46
N ARG A 232 0.80 -2.93 -29.58
CA ARG A 232 2.18 -2.46 -29.79
C ARG A 232 2.56 -1.39 -28.77
N LEU A 233 1.67 -0.42 -28.52
CA LEU A 233 1.86 0.60 -27.49
C LEU A 233 2.01 -0.03 -26.10
N LEU A 234 1.14 -0.97 -25.74
CA LEU A 234 1.25 -1.69 -24.46
C LEU A 234 2.59 -2.43 -24.33
N GLN A 235 3.08 -3.05 -25.42
CA GLN A 235 4.37 -3.73 -25.43
C GLN A 235 5.55 -2.78 -25.24
N GLN A 236 5.48 -1.55 -25.78
CA GLN A 236 6.48 -0.51 -25.52
C GLN A 236 6.42 -0.07 -24.05
N LEU A 237 5.23 0.15 -23.50
CA LEU A 237 5.04 0.50 -22.10
C LEU A 237 5.60 -0.57 -21.16
N PHE A 238 5.48 -1.86 -21.47
CA PHE A 238 6.10 -2.93 -20.66
C PHE A 238 7.63 -2.85 -20.56
N ARG A 239 8.29 -2.15 -21.50
CA ARG A 239 9.76 -2.00 -21.51
C ARG A 239 10.23 -0.82 -20.69
N THR A 240 9.43 0.26 -20.65
CA THR A 240 9.86 1.56 -20.13
C THR A 240 9.12 1.98 -18.86
N TYR A 241 7.82 1.64 -18.74
CA TYR A 241 6.92 2.26 -17.77
C TYR A 241 6.07 1.26 -16.96
N LEU A 242 5.22 0.48 -17.63
CA LEU A 242 4.24 -0.41 -17.02
C LEU A 242 4.90 -1.68 -16.50
N ARG A 243 4.77 -1.93 -15.20
CA ARG A 243 5.24 -3.15 -14.55
C ARG A 243 4.13 -4.13 -14.27
N THR A 244 4.54 -5.39 -14.14
CA THR A 244 3.67 -6.51 -13.82
C THR A 244 4.24 -7.44 -12.74
N VAL A 245 5.41 -7.09 -12.21
CA VAL A 245 6.13 -7.86 -11.21
C VAL A 245 5.78 -7.40 -9.80
N ASP A 246 5.84 -8.34 -8.87
CA ASP A 246 5.63 -8.10 -7.45
C ASP A 246 6.89 -7.47 -6.84
N ASP A 247 6.85 -6.16 -6.64
CA ASP A 247 7.96 -5.37 -6.11
C ASP A 247 8.38 -5.80 -4.68
N PHE A 248 7.55 -6.57 -3.96
CA PHE A 248 7.82 -7.06 -2.60
C PHE A 248 8.24 -8.53 -2.55
N ARG A 249 8.27 -9.22 -3.69
CA ARG A 249 8.55 -10.67 -3.79
C ARG A 249 7.71 -11.52 -2.85
N SER A 250 6.49 -11.09 -2.54
CA SER A 250 5.51 -11.84 -1.76
C SER A 250 5.14 -13.20 -2.40
N LEU A 251 5.35 -13.34 -3.71
CA LEU A 251 5.12 -14.59 -4.45
C LEU A 251 6.32 -15.56 -4.47
N GLU A 252 7.49 -15.16 -3.97
CA GLU A 252 8.69 -16.02 -4.01
C GLU A 252 8.50 -17.25 -3.10
N GLY A 253 8.68 -18.45 -3.68
CA GLY A 253 8.46 -19.73 -3.00
C GLY A 253 6.99 -20.05 -2.69
N GLN A 254 6.03 -19.21 -3.09
CA GLN A 254 4.62 -19.47 -2.87
C GLN A 254 4.07 -20.49 -3.85
N SER A 255 3.08 -21.26 -3.43
CA SER A 255 2.31 -22.12 -4.33
C SER A 255 1.39 -21.32 -5.23
N TYR A 256 1.01 -21.89 -6.38
CA TYR A 256 0.10 -21.26 -7.34
C TYR A 256 -1.15 -22.11 -7.57
N TYR A 257 -2.20 -21.50 -8.12
CA TYR A 257 -3.43 -22.21 -8.46
C TYR A 257 -3.45 -22.71 -9.90
N GLU A 258 -3.99 -23.92 -10.07
CA GLU A 258 -4.42 -24.40 -11.38
C GLU A 258 -5.56 -23.52 -11.92
N VAL A 259 -5.56 -23.29 -13.23
CA VAL A 259 -6.60 -22.46 -13.86
C VAL A 259 -7.96 -23.15 -13.72
N GLY A 260 -8.95 -22.39 -13.27
CA GLY A 260 -10.33 -22.86 -13.10
C GLY A 260 -10.58 -23.71 -11.85
N SER A 261 -9.59 -23.84 -10.95
CA SER A 261 -9.65 -24.75 -9.81
C SER A 261 -9.11 -24.13 -8.52
N THR A 262 -9.56 -24.63 -7.37
CA THR A 262 -8.98 -24.30 -6.06
C THR A 262 -7.76 -25.16 -5.72
N ASN A 263 -7.36 -26.06 -6.61
CA ASN A 263 -6.15 -26.87 -6.47
C ASN A 263 -4.90 -25.98 -6.46
N VAL A 264 -4.03 -26.26 -5.49
CA VAL A 264 -2.78 -25.53 -5.26
C VAL A 264 -1.60 -26.43 -5.62
N VAL A 265 -0.67 -25.91 -6.41
CA VAL A 265 0.52 -26.61 -6.88
C VAL A 265 1.77 -25.95 -6.31
N ALA A 266 2.65 -26.75 -5.73
CA ALA A 266 3.93 -26.29 -5.20
C ALA A 266 4.84 -25.80 -6.35
N PRO A 267 5.61 -24.72 -6.14
CA PRO A 267 6.49 -24.21 -7.18
C PRO A 267 7.68 -25.15 -7.41
N SER A 268 8.08 -25.34 -8.66
CA SER A 268 9.26 -26.14 -9.01
C SER A 268 10.58 -25.39 -8.77
N GLN A 269 10.55 -24.05 -8.80
CA GLN A 269 11.65 -23.16 -8.45
C GLN A 269 11.11 -21.94 -7.67
N PRO A 270 11.93 -21.27 -6.84
CA PRO A 270 11.47 -20.14 -6.02
C PRO A 270 10.75 -19.03 -6.80
N ASP A 271 11.13 -18.77 -8.06
CA ASP A 271 10.54 -17.70 -8.88
C ASP A 271 9.44 -18.16 -9.85
N SER A 272 9.07 -19.45 -9.83
CA SER A 272 8.10 -20.03 -10.78
C SER A 272 6.73 -19.35 -10.70
N THR A 273 6.25 -19.12 -9.48
CA THR A 273 4.96 -18.50 -9.21
C THR A 273 4.94 -17.04 -9.67
N THR A 274 6.00 -16.29 -9.37
CA THR A 274 6.17 -14.91 -9.85
C THR A 274 6.11 -14.83 -11.37
N LYS A 275 6.86 -15.68 -12.07
CA LYS A 275 6.88 -15.73 -13.55
C LYS A 275 5.53 -16.12 -14.13
N LEU A 276 4.87 -17.12 -13.56
CA LEU A 276 3.55 -17.57 -14.01
C LEU A 276 2.53 -16.43 -13.97
N TYR A 277 2.45 -15.73 -12.83
CA TYR A 277 1.47 -14.67 -12.66
C TYR A 277 1.83 -13.39 -13.42
N ASP A 278 3.12 -13.09 -13.61
CA ASP A 278 3.56 -12.06 -14.56
C ASP A 278 3.06 -12.34 -15.98
N MET A 279 3.25 -13.58 -16.48
CA MET A 279 2.75 -13.99 -17.80
C MET A 279 1.23 -13.85 -17.92
N ARG A 280 0.48 -14.33 -16.92
CA ARG A 280 -1.00 -14.24 -16.93
C ARG A 280 -1.50 -12.80 -16.93
N VAL A 281 -0.88 -11.93 -16.14
CA VAL A 281 -1.23 -10.50 -16.14
C VAL A 281 -0.93 -9.89 -17.50
N ARG A 282 0.25 -10.11 -18.07
CA ARG A 282 0.61 -9.56 -19.39
C ARG A 282 -0.36 -10.03 -20.48
N GLU A 283 -0.75 -11.30 -20.45
CA GLU A 283 -1.74 -11.85 -21.37
C GLU A 283 -3.11 -11.17 -21.20
N ALA A 284 -3.59 -11.02 -19.97
CA ALA A 284 -4.84 -10.34 -19.67
C ALA A 284 -4.82 -8.87 -20.12
N LEU A 285 -3.74 -8.13 -19.86
CA LEU A 285 -3.59 -6.74 -20.28
C LEU A 285 -3.57 -6.59 -21.79
N GLN A 286 -2.87 -7.47 -22.51
CA GLN A 286 -2.89 -7.50 -23.97
C GLN A 286 -4.30 -7.77 -24.50
N LYS A 287 -5.05 -8.67 -23.84
CA LYS A 287 -6.44 -8.96 -24.19
C LYS A 287 -7.32 -7.71 -24.07
N ILE A 288 -7.21 -6.99 -22.95
CA ILE A 288 -7.95 -5.74 -22.68
C ILE A 288 -7.74 -4.71 -23.80
N VAL A 289 -6.49 -4.46 -24.19
CA VAL A 289 -6.20 -3.42 -25.19
C VAL A 289 -6.43 -3.90 -26.63
N ARG A 290 -6.43 -5.22 -26.87
CA ARG A 290 -6.63 -5.80 -28.20
C ARG A 290 -8.09 -5.86 -28.59
N GLU A 291 -8.92 -6.41 -27.72
CA GLU A 291 -10.28 -6.82 -28.07
C GLU A 291 -11.25 -5.62 -28.06
N PRO A 292 -12.10 -5.44 -29.10
CA PRO A 292 -13.01 -4.30 -29.21
C PRO A 292 -14.00 -4.17 -28.04
N ILE A 293 -14.45 -5.31 -27.51
CA ILE A 293 -15.45 -5.36 -26.44
C ILE A 293 -15.04 -4.59 -25.18
N PHE A 294 -13.74 -4.52 -24.87
CA PHE A 294 -13.24 -3.75 -23.73
C PHE A 294 -13.27 -2.25 -24.00
N LEU A 295 -13.13 -1.81 -25.25
CA LEU A 295 -13.31 -0.40 -25.60
C LEU A 295 -14.78 0.01 -25.51
N GLU A 296 -15.69 -0.90 -25.83
CA GLU A 296 -17.13 -0.67 -25.75
C GLU A 296 -17.64 -0.67 -24.31
N ARG A 297 -17.22 -1.64 -23.50
CA ARG A 297 -17.79 -1.88 -22.14
C ARG A 297 -16.97 -1.28 -21.01
N THR A 298 -15.66 -1.20 -21.16
CA THR A 298 -14.72 -0.68 -20.15
C THR A 298 -13.71 0.27 -20.80
N PRO A 299 -14.16 1.32 -21.53
CA PRO A 299 -13.27 2.19 -22.31
C PRO A 299 -12.13 2.77 -21.48
N ARG A 300 -12.38 3.04 -20.19
CA ARG A 300 -11.39 3.63 -19.29
C ARG A 300 -10.29 2.66 -18.93
N ALA A 301 -10.56 1.35 -18.93
CA ALA A 301 -9.51 0.35 -18.75
C ALA A 301 -8.50 0.42 -19.88
N VAL A 302 -8.99 0.50 -21.13
CA VAL A 302 -8.12 0.62 -22.30
C VAL A 302 -7.35 1.94 -22.26
N THR A 303 -8.02 3.07 -22.03
CA THR A 303 -7.33 4.37 -22.06
C THR A 303 -6.33 4.51 -20.93
N SER A 304 -6.67 4.12 -19.69
CA SER A 304 -5.78 4.24 -18.52
C SER A 304 -4.52 3.36 -18.61
N LEU A 305 -4.59 2.23 -19.31
CA LEU A 305 -3.42 1.39 -19.57
C LEU A 305 -2.46 2.04 -20.56
N LEU A 306 -2.98 2.73 -21.58
CA LEU A 306 -2.19 3.25 -22.71
C LEU A 306 -1.78 4.72 -22.54
N ASN A 307 -2.49 5.48 -21.70
CA ASN A 307 -2.13 6.86 -21.36
C ASN A 307 -1.14 6.97 -20.20
N GLY A 308 -0.80 5.85 -19.55
CA GLY A 308 0.17 5.79 -18.45
C GLY A 308 -0.42 5.99 -17.05
N ALA A 309 -1.73 6.19 -16.89
CA ALA A 309 -2.33 6.29 -15.55
C ALA A 309 -2.08 5.04 -14.70
N ILE A 310 -2.01 3.86 -15.32
CA ILE A 310 -1.58 2.62 -14.67
C ILE A 310 -0.09 2.37 -14.94
N TRP A 311 0.69 2.19 -13.88
CA TRP A 311 2.15 1.91 -13.98
C TRP A 311 2.58 0.58 -13.35
N ASN A 312 1.65 -0.11 -12.69
CA ASN A 312 1.87 -1.43 -12.11
C ASN A 312 0.54 -2.20 -12.04
N VAL A 313 0.54 -3.45 -12.47
CA VAL A 313 -0.56 -4.40 -12.29
C VAL A 313 0.04 -5.73 -11.89
N THR A 314 -0.15 -6.20 -10.66
CA THR A 314 0.57 -7.40 -10.22
C THR A 314 -0.21 -8.25 -9.24
N PHE A 315 0.08 -9.54 -9.25
CA PHE A 315 -0.34 -10.44 -8.18
C PHE A 315 0.53 -10.25 -6.96
N VAL A 316 -0.10 -10.32 -5.79
CA VAL A 316 0.57 -10.27 -4.49
C VAL A 316 -0.01 -11.33 -3.58
N ASN A 317 0.81 -11.89 -2.69
CA ASN A 317 0.32 -12.67 -1.56
C ASN A 317 0.23 -11.75 -0.33
N ILE A 318 -0.99 -11.35 0.02
CA ILE A 318 -1.24 -10.56 1.24
C ILE A 318 -2.39 -11.18 2.01
N GLU A 319 -2.07 -12.15 2.87
CA GLU A 319 -3.03 -12.89 3.68
C GLU A 319 -3.83 -11.99 4.64
N GLN A 320 -3.29 -10.83 5.02
CA GLN A 320 -3.89 -9.93 6.00
C GLN A 320 -4.96 -8.98 5.45
N ARG A 321 -5.08 -8.88 4.12
CA ARG A 321 -6.04 -7.97 3.47
C ARG A 321 -7.24 -8.75 2.97
N ASP A 322 -8.42 -8.18 3.10
CA ASP A 322 -9.74 -8.75 2.79
C ASP A 322 -10.25 -8.43 1.38
N TRP A 323 -9.55 -7.61 0.60
CA TRP A 323 -9.91 -7.30 -0.78
C TRP A 323 -9.34 -8.32 -1.77
N ALA A 324 -10.10 -8.60 -2.85
CA ALA A 324 -9.66 -9.44 -3.96
C ALA A 324 -8.75 -8.68 -4.94
N THR A 325 -9.11 -7.45 -5.28
CA THR A 325 -8.24 -6.52 -6.00
C THR A 325 -8.25 -5.14 -5.32
N ARG A 326 -7.20 -4.34 -5.57
CA ARG A 326 -7.12 -2.99 -5.06
C ARG A 326 -6.35 -2.10 -6.02
N THR A 327 -7.05 -1.10 -6.55
CA THR A 327 -6.41 0.08 -7.15
C THR A 327 -5.87 0.99 -6.03
N ARG A 328 -4.60 1.41 -6.15
CA ARG A 328 -3.95 2.40 -5.31
C ARG A 328 -3.46 3.54 -6.18
N VAL A 329 -3.99 4.72 -5.97
CA VAL A 329 -3.52 5.94 -6.64
C VAL A 329 -2.44 6.56 -5.75
N LEU A 330 -1.30 6.92 -6.33
CA LEU A 330 -0.28 7.64 -5.58
C LEU A 330 -0.70 9.09 -5.31
N PRO A 331 -0.26 9.71 -4.19
CA PRO A 331 -0.38 11.16 -3.98
C PRO A 331 0.09 12.01 -5.14
N GLU A 332 -0.51 13.18 -5.29
CA GLU A 332 -0.16 14.15 -6.33
C GLU A 332 1.30 14.58 -6.24
N GLU A 333 1.86 14.69 -5.03
CA GLU A 333 3.28 14.96 -4.79
C GLU A 333 4.23 13.87 -5.34
N LYS A 334 3.70 12.68 -5.65
CA LYS A 334 4.42 11.57 -6.30
C LYS A 334 4.05 11.43 -7.78
N ALA A 335 3.38 12.43 -8.36
CA ALA A 335 3.19 12.48 -9.80
C ALA A 335 4.53 12.50 -10.52
N VAL A 336 4.56 11.91 -11.70
CA VAL A 336 5.78 11.74 -12.51
C VAL A 336 5.58 12.37 -13.88
N THR A 337 6.63 12.98 -14.41
CA THR A 337 6.65 13.45 -15.80
C THR A 337 7.12 12.33 -16.70
N VAL A 338 6.34 12.03 -17.75
CA VAL A 338 6.57 10.90 -18.67
C VAL A 338 6.49 11.34 -20.12
N GLY A 339 7.34 10.73 -20.96
CA GLY A 339 7.42 11.00 -22.40
C GLY A 339 8.04 12.37 -22.74
N GLN A 340 8.00 12.72 -24.04
CA GLN A 340 8.37 14.04 -24.55
C GLN A 340 7.21 14.61 -25.38
N PRO A 341 6.76 15.87 -25.16
CA PRO A 341 7.38 16.94 -24.36
C PRO A 341 7.22 16.83 -22.83
N GLY A 342 6.62 15.75 -22.33
CA GLY A 342 6.47 15.48 -20.90
C GLY A 342 5.05 15.72 -20.43
N THR A 343 4.39 14.65 -19.99
CA THR A 343 3.04 14.70 -19.40
C THR A 343 3.15 14.39 -17.93
N LEU A 344 2.54 15.22 -17.08
CA LEU A 344 2.43 14.92 -15.65
C LEU A 344 1.34 13.87 -15.44
N ILE A 345 1.71 12.74 -14.83
CA ILE A 345 0.80 11.63 -14.54
C ILE A 345 0.86 11.32 -13.05
N GLN A 346 -0.30 11.19 -12.43
CA GLN A 346 -0.46 10.63 -11.09
C GLN A 346 -0.60 9.09 -11.21
N PRO A 347 0.44 8.30 -10.87
CA PRO A 347 0.43 6.89 -11.20
C PRO A 347 -0.47 6.09 -10.27
N SER A 348 -1.03 5.02 -10.81
CA SER A 348 -1.85 4.07 -10.06
C SER A 348 -1.33 2.64 -10.21
N ALA A 349 -1.35 1.89 -9.11
CA ALA A 349 -1.03 0.46 -9.06
C ALA A 349 -2.30 -0.36 -8.85
N ILE A 350 -2.39 -1.51 -9.52
CA ILE A 350 -3.45 -2.49 -9.30
C ILE A 350 -2.81 -3.72 -8.66
N LEU A 351 -3.25 -4.04 -7.46
CA LEU A 351 -2.82 -5.22 -6.74
C LEU A 351 -3.91 -6.28 -6.81
N ILE A 352 -3.54 -7.52 -7.12
CA ILE A 352 -4.44 -8.65 -7.24
C ILE A 352 -4.05 -9.66 -6.17
N ASN A 353 -4.92 -9.91 -5.20
CA ASN A 353 -4.59 -10.77 -4.08
C ASN A 353 -4.77 -12.24 -4.47
N LEU A 354 -3.66 -12.98 -4.50
CA LEU A 354 -3.55 -14.33 -5.04
C LEU A 354 -4.66 -15.28 -4.53
N HIS A 355 -4.90 -15.29 -3.23
CA HIS A 355 -5.75 -16.28 -2.57
C HIS A 355 -7.19 -15.81 -2.36
N ARG A 356 -7.51 -14.55 -2.69
CA ARG A 356 -8.81 -13.98 -2.35
C ARG A 356 -9.87 -14.31 -3.39
N ILE A 357 -11.06 -14.58 -2.88
CA ILE A 357 -12.30 -14.69 -3.65
C ILE A 357 -12.96 -13.31 -3.62
N SER A 358 -13.62 -12.94 -4.72
CA SER A 358 -14.36 -11.68 -4.77
C SER A 358 -15.57 -11.70 -3.83
N SER A 359 -15.85 -10.56 -3.23
CA SER A 359 -17.07 -10.32 -2.44
C SER A 359 -18.23 -9.95 -3.36
N SER A 360 -19.47 -10.16 -2.93
CA SER A 360 -20.68 -9.81 -3.70
C SER A 360 -20.73 -8.36 -4.16
N ASP A 361 -20.08 -7.49 -3.41
CA ASP A 361 -20.04 -6.04 -3.64
C ASP A 361 -18.94 -5.63 -4.64
N ASP A 362 -18.03 -6.55 -5.01
CA ASP A 362 -16.99 -6.28 -5.99
C ASP A 362 -17.59 -6.17 -7.40
N PRO A 363 -17.17 -5.19 -8.23
CA PRO A 363 -17.76 -4.96 -9.56
C PRO A 363 -17.57 -6.13 -10.53
N PHE A 364 -16.61 -7.01 -10.25
CA PHE A 364 -16.24 -8.19 -11.03
C PHE A 364 -16.66 -9.52 -10.38
N TYR A 365 -17.52 -9.50 -9.36
CA TYR A 365 -17.92 -10.69 -8.61
C TYR A 365 -18.39 -11.84 -9.53
N ALA A 366 -19.28 -11.54 -10.46
CA ALA A 366 -19.89 -12.52 -11.37
C ALA A 366 -18.85 -13.22 -12.27
N GLU A 367 -17.80 -12.53 -12.67
CA GLU A 367 -16.78 -13.05 -13.60
C GLU A 367 -15.85 -14.07 -12.94
N THR A 368 -15.68 -13.98 -11.62
CA THR A 368 -14.75 -14.82 -10.87
C THR A 368 -15.32 -16.22 -10.60
N ARG A 369 -16.64 -16.39 -10.64
CA ARG A 369 -17.33 -17.66 -10.33
C ARG A 369 -16.90 -18.27 -9.00
N GLN A 370 -16.67 -17.42 -7.98
CA GLN A 370 -16.18 -17.84 -6.66
C GLN A 370 -14.79 -18.49 -6.65
N LEU A 371 -14.01 -18.33 -7.71
CA LEU A 371 -12.62 -18.80 -7.73
C LEU A 371 -11.71 -17.76 -7.05
N PRO A 372 -10.62 -18.21 -6.38
CA PRO A 372 -9.52 -17.33 -5.99
C PRO A 372 -8.96 -16.58 -7.20
N MET A 373 -8.50 -15.34 -7.03
CA MET A 373 -7.95 -14.57 -8.16
C MET A 373 -6.82 -15.30 -8.89
N GLY A 374 -5.99 -16.04 -8.15
CA GLY A 374 -4.90 -16.85 -8.71
C GLY A 374 -5.35 -18.01 -9.60
N ALA A 375 -6.60 -18.44 -9.49
CA ALA A 375 -7.17 -19.54 -10.26
C ALA A 375 -7.86 -19.06 -11.54
N LEU A 376 -8.02 -17.75 -11.73
CA LEU A 376 -8.73 -17.22 -12.88
C LEU A 376 -8.00 -17.52 -14.20
N SER A 377 -8.77 -17.80 -15.24
CA SER A 377 -8.25 -17.85 -16.62
C SER A 377 -7.83 -16.45 -17.07
N PRO A 378 -6.98 -16.32 -18.10
CA PRO A 378 -6.60 -15.01 -18.66
C PRO A 378 -7.82 -14.16 -19.08
N ASP A 379 -8.89 -14.81 -19.57
CA ASP A 379 -10.13 -14.13 -19.96
C ASP A 379 -10.89 -13.57 -18.76
N GLN A 380 -11.02 -14.36 -17.70
CA GLN A 380 -11.64 -13.90 -16.45
C GLN A 380 -10.81 -12.78 -15.81
N LEU A 381 -9.49 -12.96 -15.77
CA LEU A 381 -8.56 -11.99 -15.21
C LEU A 381 -8.62 -10.65 -15.97
N ALA A 382 -8.70 -10.68 -17.30
CA ALA A 382 -8.86 -9.48 -18.13
C ALA A 382 -10.13 -8.70 -17.77
N LEU A 383 -11.25 -9.40 -17.56
CA LEU A 383 -12.51 -8.77 -17.14
C LEU A 383 -12.41 -8.18 -15.73
N VAL A 384 -11.80 -8.91 -14.79
CA VAL A 384 -11.56 -8.43 -13.41
C VAL A 384 -10.73 -7.15 -13.41
N ILE A 385 -9.57 -7.16 -14.09
CA ILE A 385 -8.68 -5.99 -14.16
C ILE A 385 -9.38 -4.82 -14.86
N ALA A 386 -10.06 -5.07 -15.98
CA ALA A 386 -10.73 -4.00 -16.72
C ALA A 386 -11.85 -3.34 -15.88
N LYS A 387 -12.65 -4.15 -15.18
CA LYS A 387 -13.68 -3.63 -14.28
C LYS A 387 -13.09 -2.90 -13.08
N GLU A 388 -12.02 -3.41 -12.49
CA GLU A 388 -11.31 -2.74 -11.40
C GLU A 388 -10.84 -1.34 -11.83
N ILE A 389 -10.20 -1.22 -13.00
CA ILE A 389 -9.78 0.10 -13.53
C ILE A 389 -10.99 0.99 -13.79
N GLN A 390 -12.01 0.46 -14.46
CA GLN A 390 -13.19 1.23 -14.87
C GLN A 390 -13.91 1.88 -13.68
N HIS A 391 -14.01 1.18 -12.55
CA HIS A 391 -14.76 1.67 -11.37
C HIS A 391 -13.85 2.43 -10.40
N ASN A 392 -12.68 1.88 -10.06
CA ASN A 392 -11.94 2.34 -8.88
C ASN A 392 -10.88 3.43 -9.13
N ILE A 393 -10.44 3.66 -10.38
CA ILE A 393 -9.39 4.67 -10.62
C ILE A 393 -9.92 6.10 -10.42
N VAL A 394 -11.20 6.37 -10.74
CA VAL A 394 -11.78 7.71 -10.55
C VAL A 394 -12.27 7.90 -9.12
N GLU A 395 -13.02 6.95 -8.55
CA GLU A 395 -13.51 7.06 -7.17
C GLU A 395 -12.36 7.35 -6.22
N LYS A 396 -11.22 6.65 -6.32
CA LYS A 396 -10.08 6.91 -5.42
C LYS A 396 -9.32 8.20 -5.72
N SER A 397 -9.23 8.62 -6.98
CA SER A 397 -8.63 9.92 -7.34
C SER A 397 -9.48 11.11 -6.90
N GLN A 398 -10.81 10.98 -6.87
CA GLN A 398 -11.75 12.08 -6.58
C GLN A 398 -12.21 12.15 -5.12
N THR A 399 -12.18 11.04 -4.37
CA THR A 399 -12.68 10.99 -2.98
C THR A 399 -11.62 11.27 -1.90
N GLY A 400 -10.37 11.58 -2.29
CA GLY A 400 -9.32 11.92 -1.33
C GLY A 400 -8.83 10.74 -0.48
N HIS A 401 -9.13 9.49 -0.85
CA HIS A 401 -8.54 8.29 -0.23
C HIS A 401 -7.04 8.11 -0.56
N VAL A 402 -6.48 8.96 -1.41
CA VAL A 402 -5.09 8.97 -1.87
C VAL A 402 -4.07 9.12 -0.72
N ALA A 403 -4.36 9.98 0.27
CA ALA A 403 -3.48 10.17 1.44
C ALA A 403 -3.40 8.92 2.34
N GLN A 404 -4.50 8.17 2.46
CA GLN A 404 -4.59 6.95 3.27
C GLN A 404 -3.95 5.74 2.56
N ASP A 405 -4.03 5.69 1.23
CA ASP A 405 -3.31 4.71 0.40
C ASP A 405 -1.78 4.97 0.42
N ALA A 406 -1.31 6.22 0.55
CA ALA A 406 0.10 6.56 0.70
C ALA A 406 0.70 6.14 2.06
N LEU A 407 -0.06 6.33 3.14
CA LEU A 407 0.28 5.87 4.49
C LEU A 407 0.30 4.34 4.59
N SER A 408 -0.40 3.63 3.70
CA SER A 408 -0.38 2.17 3.58
C SER A 408 0.52 1.65 2.45
N ALA A 409 1.15 2.53 1.66
CA ALA A 409 2.12 2.20 0.61
C ALA A 409 3.57 2.23 1.11
N SER A 410 3.84 2.87 2.25
CA SER A 410 5.10 2.77 3.00
C SER A 410 5.11 1.61 4.02
N GLN A 411 4.06 0.78 4.02
CA GLN A 411 3.88 -0.35 4.93
C GLN A 411 4.07 -1.69 4.25
#